data_AF-A0A925VV14-F1
#
_entry.id   AF-A0A925VV14-F1
#
_cell.length_a   1.000
_cell.length_b   1.000
_cell.length_c   1.000
_cell.angle_alpha   90.00
_cell.angle_beta   90.00
_cell.angle_gamma   90.00
#
_symmetry.space_group_name_H-M   'P 1'
#
loop_
_entity.id
_entity.type
_entity.pdbx_description
1 polymer ?
#
loop_
_entity_poly.entity_id
_entity_poly.type
_entity_poly.pdbx_seq_one_letter_code
_entity_poly.pdbx_strand_id
1 'polypeptide(L)'
;FLPARVTDKAKIYRSFDFGGLVNLMMLDTRLVGRDKQLSLTDYFSSTGVFNAPAFVQAWQNPNRSLLGTEQKNWLTGNLGSSSARWQVLGSQVLMGKMYIPSELLPLVAQLASTPSTALLAQYNLQAGQLVVIKTRIAQGDPTVTAAERARVTTVLPYNLDAWDGYPVERETIFNAAGAKKVVSLAGDTHNAWYSDLKTNGGLKVGAEFATSSVSSPGFETLLAGNATAIQGFEQSNQILIDDLQYLDASRRGFMEVTFTSVNAVSEWKYVASLVVEGTATTTGKTITES
;
A
#
# COMPACT_ATOMS: atom_id res chain seq x y z
N PHE A 1 6.04 18.37 -20.66
CA PHE A 1 4.97 19.09 -19.96
C PHE A 1 3.74 19.07 -20.86
N LEU A 2 2.68 18.33 -20.51
CA LEU A 2 1.39 18.49 -21.18
C LEU A 2 0.69 19.69 -20.52
N PRO A 3 0.51 20.83 -21.20
CA PRO A 3 -0.13 21.99 -20.60
C PRO A 3 -1.63 21.74 -20.43
N ALA A 4 -2.06 21.46 -19.21
CA ALA A 4 -3.48 21.47 -18.86
C ALA A 4 -3.93 22.92 -18.65
N ARG A 5 -4.93 23.38 -19.43
CA ARG A 5 -5.61 24.66 -19.14
C ARG A 5 -6.56 24.44 -17.96
N VAL A 6 -6.06 24.64 -16.75
CA VAL A 6 -6.88 24.61 -15.52
C VAL A 6 -7.15 26.03 -15.03
N THR A 7 -8.37 26.28 -14.59
CA THR A 7 -8.83 27.55 -14.00
C THR A 7 -8.25 27.77 -12.60
N ASP A 8 -7.99 26.69 -11.86
CA ASP A 8 -7.28 26.69 -10.58
C ASP A 8 -6.02 25.82 -10.69
N LYS A 9 -4.85 26.43 -10.50
CA LYS A 9 -3.56 25.73 -10.57
C LYS A 9 -3.26 24.88 -9.33
N ALA A 10 -3.99 25.10 -8.22
CA ALA A 10 -3.85 24.31 -7.00
C ALA A 10 -4.57 22.95 -7.12
N LYS A 11 -5.61 22.86 -7.95
CA LYS A 11 -6.32 21.60 -8.21
C LYS A 11 -5.60 20.81 -9.29
N ILE A 12 -4.85 19.80 -8.87
CA ILE A 12 -4.05 18.96 -9.77
C ILE A 12 -4.75 17.64 -10.14
N TYR A 13 -5.81 17.22 -9.46
CA TYR A 13 -6.53 16.00 -9.84
C TYR A 13 -7.27 16.21 -11.18
N ARG A 14 -7.26 15.19 -12.04
CA ARG A 14 -7.76 15.25 -13.43
C ARG A 14 -7.83 13.87 -14.05
N SER A 15 -8.58 13.71 -15.13
CA SER A 15 -8.69 12.45 -15.87
C SER A 15 -8.21 12.57 -17.32
N PHE A 16 -7.80 11.44 -17.89
CA PHE A 16 -7.40 11.28 -19.29
C PHE A 16 -8.02 9.98 -19.84
N ASP A 17 -8.70 10.09 -20.98
CA ASP A 17 -9.23 8.94 -21.70
C ASP A 17 -8.33 8.58 -22.88
N PHE A 18 -7.86 7.33 -22.91
CA PHE A 18 -7.03 6.78 -23.99
C PHE A 18 -7.87 5.83 -24.85
N GLY A 19 -8.64 6.39 -25.79
CA GLY A 19 -9.33 5.62 -26.83
C GLY A 19 -10.29 4.53 -26.33
N GLY A 20 -10.84 4.68 -25.12
CA GLY A 20 -11.69 3.66 -24.46
C GLY A 20 -10.92 2.49 -23.85
N LEU A 21 -9.59 2.47 -23.95
CA LEU A 21 -8.76 1.44 -23.34
C LEU A 21 -8.49 1.74 -21.86
N VAL A 22 -7.99 2.94 -21.57
CA VAL A 22 -7.65 3.38 -20.21
C VAL A 22 -8.38 4.68 -19.90
N ASN A 23 -9.09 4.71 -18.77
CA ASN A 23 -9.48 5.94 -18.09
C ASN A 23 -8.50 6.17 -16.93
N LEU A 24 -7.55 7.09 -17.11
CA LEU A 24 -6.54 7.42 -16.11
C LEU A 24 -7.02 8.60 -15.27
N MET A 25 -7.32 8.35 -14.00
CA MET A 25 -7.75 9.34 -13.02
C MET A 25 -6.58 9.65 -12.08
N MET A 26 -5.94 10.80 -12.27
CA MET A 26 -4.87 11.29 -11.41
C MET A 26 -5.48 11.98 -10.19
N LEU A 27 -5.14 11.49 -8.99
CA LEU A 27 -5.67 11.96 -7.71
C LEU A 27 -4.75 13.01 -7.06
N ASP A 28 -5.30 13.75 -6.10
CA ASP A 28 -4.53 14.57 -5.17
C ASP A 28 -4.92 14.19 -3.74
N THR A 29 -4.03 13.44 -3.08
CA THR A 29 -4.19 12.97 -1.70
C THR A 29 -3.41 13.81 -0.69
N ARG A 30 -3.11 15.08 -1.00
CA ARG A 30 -2.29 15.96 -0.14
C ARG A 30 -2.94 17.31 0.11
N LEU A 31 -3.38 18.03 -0.92
CA LEU A 31 -3.69 19.47 -0.78
C LEU A 31 -5.17 19.79 -0.63
N VAL A 32 -6.05 19.08 -1.33
CA VAL A 32 -7.44 19.55 -1.50
C VAL A 32 -8.32 19.30 -0.28
N GLY A 33 -8.29 18.09 0.29
CA GLY A 33 -9.31 17.71 1.27
C GLY A 33 -8.89 16.65 2.28
N ARG A 34 -7.59 16.48 2.46
CA ARG A 34 -7.05 15.49 3.37
C ARG A 34 -7.19 15.94 4.83
N ASP A 35 -7.87 15.15 5.64
CA ASP A 35 -7.86 15.30 7.09
C ASP A 35 -6.51 14.93 7.69
N LYS A 36 -6.25 15.41 8.91
CA LYS A 36 -5.04 15.05 9.65
C LYS A 36 -4.94 13.53 9.82
N GLN A 37 -3.74 13.00 9.63
CA GLN A 37 -3.38 11.62 9.91
C GLN A 37 -3.56 11.30 11.40
N LEU A 38 -3.99 10.08 11.69
CA LEU A 38 -3.85 9.53 13.03
C LEU A 38 -2.37 9.21 13.28
N SER A 39 -1.92 9.38 14.52
CA SER A 39 -0.62 8.86 14.95
C SER A 39 -0.83 7.66 15.87
N LEU A 40 -0.11 6.57 15.63
CA LEU A 40 -0.14 5.40 16.52
C LEU A 40 0.27 5.79 17.95
N THR A 41 1.21 6.72 18.09
CA THR A 41 1.72 7.19 19.39
C THR A 41 0.63 7.79 20.28
N ASP A 42 -0.42 8.36 19.70
CA ASP A 42 -1.53 8.99 20.43
C ASP A 42 -2.40 7.96 21.17
N TYR A 43 -2.23 6.67 20.85
CA TYR A 43 -2.99 5.55 21.42
C TYR A 43 -2.15 4.66 22.33
N PHE A 44 -0.91 5.05 22.64
CA PHE A 44 -0.11 4.38 23.68
C PHE A 44 -0.24 5.12 25.01
N SER A 45 -0.44 4.37 26.09
CA SER A 45 -0.30 4.92 27.45
C SER A 45 1.16 5.28 27.75
N SER A 46 1.38 6.04 28.82
CA SER A 46 2.73 6.30 29.35
C SER A 46 3.48 5.01 29.76
N THR A 47 2.76 3.92 29.99
CA THR A 47 3.31 2.59 30.30
C THR A 47 3.49 1.71 29.05
N GLY A 48 3.28 2.25 27.84
CA GLY A 48 3.46 1.55 26.57
C GLY A 48 2.33 0.59 26.20
N VAL A 49 1.17 0.68 26.87
CA VAL A 49 0.00 -0.16 26.54
C VAL A 49 -0.80 0.48 25.42
N PHE A 50 -1.04 -0.27 24.35
CA PHE A 50 -1.80 0.20 23.19
C PHE A 50 -3.32 0.13 23.45
N ASN A 51 -4.01 1.27 23.32
CA ASN A 51 -5.46 1.38 23.43
C ASN A 51 -6.12 1.09 22.07
N ALA A 52 -6.17 -0.20 21.71
CA ALA A 52 -6.75 -0.66 20.45
C ALA A 52 -8.22 -0.22 20.26
N PRO A 53 -9.12 -0.26 21.27
CA PRO A 53 -10.50 0.19 21.09
C PRO A 53 -10.61 1.66 20.67
N ALA A 54 -9.88 2.56 21.33
CA ALA A 54 -9.89 3.99 20.98
C ALA A 54 -9.29 4.24 19.58
N PHE A 55 -8.22 3.51 19.24
CA PHE A 55 -7.62 3.58 17.92
C PHE A 55 -8.60 3.14 16.83
N VAL A 56 -9.22 1.96 16.99
CA VAL A 56 -10.17 1.42 16.01
C VAL A 56 -11.36 2.35 15.82
N GLN A 57 -11.88 2.95 16.90
CA GLN A 57 -12.97 3.92 16.82
C GLN A 57 -12.59 5.14 15.96
N ALA A 58 -11.40 5.70 16.17
CA ALA A 58 -10.92 6.86 15.41
C ALA A 58 -10.58 6.51 13.96
N TRP A 59 -9.97 5.34 13.76
CA TRP A 59 -9.56 4.82 12.47
C TRP A 59 -10.75 4.51 11.55
N GLN A 60 -11.81 3.93 12.10
CA GLN A 60 -13.06 3.59 11.39
C GLN A 60 -14.05 4.76 11.34
N ASN A 61 -13.66 5.98 11.74
CA ASN A 61 -14.54 7.13 11.70
C ASN A 61 -14.92 7.47 10.24
N PRO A 62 -16.20 7.38 9.85
CA PRO A 62 -16.64 7.59 8.47
C PRO A 62 -16.50 9.04 7.98
N ASN A 63 -16.28 9.98 8.90
CA ASN A 63 -16.11 11.39 8.56
C ASN A 63 -14.69 11.75 8.15
N ARG A 64 -13.72 10.81 8.26
CA ARG A 64 -12.33 11.06 7.83
C ARG A 64 -12.19 10.89 6.32
N SER A 65 -11.54 11.84 5.68
CA SER A 65 -11.37 11.90 4.23
C SER A 65 -9.91 12.17 3.85
N LEU A 66 -9.45 11.47 2.81
CA LEU A 66 -8.16 11.69 2.15
C LEU A 66 -8.31 12.61 0.93
N LEU A 67 -9.41 12.48 0.19
CA LEU A 67 -9.64 13.24 -1.05
C LEU A 67 -10.45 14.53 -0.84
N GLY A 68 -11.21 14.60 0.25
CA GLY A 68 -12.29 15.56 0.44
C GLY A 68 -13.54 15.23 -0.39
N THR A 69 -14.65 15.87 -0.04
CA THR A 69 -15.96 15.62 -0.67
C THR A 69 -15.96 15.88 -2.17
N GLU A 70 -15.35 16.98 -2.63
CA GLU A 70 -15.36 17.36 -4.05
C GLU A 70 -14.65 16.33 -4.93
N GLN A 71 -13.41 15.98 -4.60
CA GLN A 71 -12.63 15.03 -5.39
C GLN A 71 -13.18 13.61 -5.26
N LYS A 72 -13.70 13.20 -4.09
CA LYS A 72 -14.38 11.90 -3.94
C LYS A 72 -15.60 11.78 -4.86
N ASN A 73 -16.44 12.82 -4.92
CA ASN A 73 -17.62 12.81 -5.80
C ASN A 73 -17.21 12.80 -7.27
N TRP A 74 -16.19 13.58 -7.63
CA TRP A 74 -15.61 13.54 -8.98
C TRP A 74 -15.10 12.14 -9.33
N LEU A 75 -14.31 11.50 -8.45
CA LEU A 75 -13.73 10.18 -8.69
C LEU A 75 -14.81 9.11 -8.84
N THR A 76 -15.75 9.05 -7.90
CA THR A 76 -16.85 8.07 -7.94
C THR A 76 -17.76 8.29 -9.16
N GLY A 77 -17.99 9.54 -9.56
CA GLY A 77 -18.70 9.88 -10.80
C GLY A 77 -17.98 9.36 -12.05
N ASN A 78 -16.66 9.62 -12.17
CA ASN A 78 -15.85 9.14 -13.30
C ASN A 78 -15.80 7.60 -13.34
N LEU A 79 -15.61 6.97 -12.17
CA LEU A 79 -15.66 5.52 -12.05
C LEU A 79 -17.01 4.97 -12.47
N GLY A 80 -18.12 5.62 -12.15
CA GLY A 80 -19.47 5.20 -12.54
C GLY A 80 -19.73 5.34 -14.04
N SER A 81 -19.38 6.49 -14.64
CA SER A 81 -19.73 6.83 -16.03
C SER A 81 -18.79 6.25 -17.08
N SER A 82 -17.53 5.94 -16.74
CA SER A 82 -16.56 5.46 -17.74
C SER A 82 -16.89 4.06 -18.24
N SER A 83 -16.85 3.88 -19.56
CA SER A 83 -16.93 2.57 -20.23
C SER A 83 -15.56 2.04 -20.64
N ALA A 84 -14.47 2.68 -20.21
CA ALA A 84 -13.13 2.24 -20.57
C ALA A 84 -12.80 0.86 -19.97
N ARG A 85 -12.01 0.07 -20.70
CA ARG A 85 -11.64 -1.29 -20.29
C ARG A 85 -10.95 -1.31 -18.93
N TRP A 86 -10.02 -0.37 -18.71
CA TRP A 86 -9.27 -0.22 -17.47
C TRP A 86 -9.58 1.12 -16.80
N GLN A 87 -9.82 1.06 -15.50
CA GLN A 87 -9.95 2.22 -14.64
C GLN A 87 -8.65 2.35 -13.85
N VAL A 88 -7.83 3.35 -14.17
CA VAL A 88 -6.48 3.49 -13.60
C VAL A 88 -6.46 4.67 -12.65
N LEU A 89 -6.12 4.41 -11.39
CA LEU A 89 -6.00 5.42 -10.34
C LEU A 89 -4.53 5.81 -10.18
N GLY A 90 -4.17 7.03 -10.57
CA GLY A 90 -2.85 7.58 -10.28
C GLY A 90 -2.85 8.23 -8.89
N SER A 91 -2.35 7.52 -7.88
CA SER A 91 -2.29 7.96 -6.49
C SER A 91 -0.85 8.20 -6.04
N GLN A 92 -0.66 9.07 -5.04
CA GLN A 92 0.65 9.27 -4.42
C GLN A 92 1.00 8.10 -3.49
N VAL A 93 0.02 7.68 -2.68
CA VAL A 93 0.18 6.74 -1.56
C VAL A 93 -0.50 5.40 -1.85
N LEU A 94 -0.03 4.33 -1.17
CA LEU A 94 -0.55 2.97 -1.31
C LEU A 94 -2.05 2.89 -1.00
N MET A 95 -2.79 2.22 -1.88
CA MET A 95 -4.21 1.89 -1.80
C MET A 95 -4.43 0.51 -1.15
N GLY A 96 -3.50 -0.43 -1.32
CA GLY A 96 -3.57 -1.77 -0.75
C GLY A 96 -3.66 -1.77 0.78
N LYS A 97 -4.28 -2.82 1.34
CA LYS A 97 -4.38 -3.01 2.80
C LYS A 97 -3.04 -3.47 3.36
N MET A 98 -2.36 -2.58 4.06
CA MET A 98 -1.08 -2.87 4.72
C MET A 98 -1.30 -3.16 6.20
N TYR A 99 -2.20 -4.11 6.45
CA TYR A 99 -2.57 -4.51 7.80
C TYR A 99 -1.60 -5.57 8.29
N ILE A 100 -0.99 -5.32 9.45
CA ILE A 100 -0.06 -6.24 10.10
C ILE A 100 -0.69 -6.76 11.39
N PRO A 101 -0.26 -7.92 11.89
CA PRO A 101 -0.57 -8.37 13.25
C PRO A 101 -0.40 -7.23 14.26
N SER A 102 -1.45 -6.92 15.03
CA SER A 102 -1.48 -5.73 15.88
C SER A 102 -0.39 -5.74 16.95
N GLU A 103 0.08 -6.92 17.34
CA GLU A 103 1.18 -7.10 18.29
C GLU A 103 2.54 -6.60 17.76
N LEU A 104 2.69 -6.35 16.45
CA LEU A 104 3.89 -5.75 15.86
C LEU A 104 3.87 -4.21 15.88
N LEU A 105 2.69 -3.58 16.03
CA LEU A 105 2.57 -2.11 15.97
C LEU A 105 3.46 -1.36 16.97
N PRO A 106 3.63 -1.79 18.23
CA PRO A 106 4.51 -1.09 19.16
C PRO A 106 5.97 -1.04 18.67
N LEU A 107 6.46 -2.15 18.12
CA LEU A 107 7.83 -2.23 17.57
C LEU A 107 7.96 -1.40 16.31
N VAL A 108 6.95 -1.41 15.42
CA VAL A 108 6.93 -0.57 14.22
C VAL A 108 6.95 0.92 14.59
N ALA A 109 6.14 1.35 15.57
CA ALA A 109 6.13 2.73 16.05
C ALA A 109 7.49 3.17 16.62
N GLN A 110 8.13 2.31 17.42
CA GLN A 110 9.45 2.57 17.99
C GLN A 110 10.57 2.60 16.93
N LEU A 111 10.53 1.68 15.96
CA LEU A 111 11.48 1.67 14.84
C LEU A 111 11.35 2.93 13.98
N ALA A 112 10.13 3.44 13.79
CA ALA A 112 9.90 4.68 13.05
C ALA A 112 10.44 5.92 13.78
N SER A 113 10.42 5.96 15.11
CA SER A 113 10.90 7.10 15.89
C SER A 113 12.39 7.04 16.23
N THR A 114 12.91 5.85 16.56
CA THR A 114 14.25 5.66 17.14
C THR A 114 14.81 4.29 16.74
N PRO A 115 15.14 4.08 15.45
CA PRO A 115 15.58 2.79 14.95
C PRO A 115 16.87 2.32 15.64
N SER A 116 16.92 1.04 16.02
CA SER A 116 18.12 0.40 16.56
C SER A 116 18.18 -1.07 16.18
N THR A 117 19.39 -1.65 16.19
CA THR A 117 19.61 -3.07 15.91
C THR A 117 18.91 -3.97 16.93
N ALA A 118 18.82 -3.54 18.20
CA ALA A 118 18.11 -4.27 19.25
C ALA A 118 16.60 -4.33 19.00
N LEU A 119 15.98 -3.20 18.64
CA LEU A 119 14.55 -3.15 18.30
C LEU A 119 14.26 -3.98 17.04
N LEU A 120 15.14 -3.91 16.03
CA LEU A 120 14.98 -4.70 14.82
C LEU A 120 15.07 -6.21 15.11
N ALA A 121 15.96 -6.64 16.00
CA ALA A 121 16.05 -8.03 16.44
C ALA A 121 14.76 -8.49 17.15
N GLN A 122 14.15 -7.63 17.98
CA GLN A 122 12.86 -7.92 18.62
C GLN A 122 11.74 -8.05 17.58
N TYR A 123 11.68 -7.13 16.61
CA TYR A 123 10.72 -7.18 15.51
C TYR A 123 10.86 -8.49 14.72
N ASN A 124 12.08 -8.85 14.33
CA ASN A 124 12.33 -10.06 13.55
C ASN A 124 11.95 -11.34 14.31
N LEU A 125 12.25 -11.39 15.62
CA LEU A 125 11.86 -12.52 16.46
C LEU A 125 10.32 -12.67 16.50
N GLN A 126 9.62 -11.57 16.74
CA GLN A 126 8.17 -11.59 16.85
C GLN A 126 7.49 -11.88 15.50
N ALA A 127 7.92 -11.22 14.42
CA ALA A 127 7.45 -11.48 13.07
C ALA A 127 7.68 -12.95 12.67
N GLY A 128 8.84 -13.53 13.01
CA GLY A 128 9.15 -14.94 12.75
C GLY A 128 8.17 -15.90 13.44
N GLN A 129 7.80 -15.64 14.70
CA GLN A 129 6.78 -16.45 15.39
C GLN A 129 5.41 -16.38 14.68
N LEU A 130 5.02 -15.19 14.26
CA LEU A 130 3.75 -14.96 13.57
C LEU A 130 3.73 -15.62 12.19
N VAL A 131 4.85 -15.59 11.47
CA VAL A 131 5.02 -16.29 10.19
C VAL A 131 4.81 -17.79 10.39
N VAL A 132 5.44 -18.40 11.40
CA VAL A 132 5.26 -19.84 11.70
C VAL A 132 3.78 -20.17 11.95
N ILE A 133 3.08 -19.35 12.74
CA ILE A 133 1.65 -19.55 13.01
C ILE A 133 0.84 -19.46 11.71
N LYS A 134 1.05 -18.41 10.91
CA LYS A 134 0.28 -18.17 9.69
C LYS A 134 0.54 -19.23 8.63
N THR A 135 1.78 -19.72 8.52
CA THR A 135 2.13 -20.87 7.67
C THR A 135 1.44 -22.15 8.11
N ARG A 136 1.42 -22.47 9.42
CA ARG A 136 0.70 -23.65 9.94
C ARG A 136 -0.79 -23.59 9.64
N ILE A 137 -1.40 -22.40 9.78
CA ILE A 137 -2.80 -22.17 9.40
C ILE A 137 -3.03 -22.45 7.91
N ALA A 138 -2.17 -21.92 7.04
CA ALA A 138 -2.28 -22.13 5.59
C ALA A 138 -2.11 -23.60 5.19
N GLN A 139 -1.34 -24.37 5.96
CA GLN A 139 -1.16 -25.82 5.79
C GLN A 139 -2.31 -26.65 6.38
N GLY A 140 -3.31 -26.02 6.99
CA GLY A 140 -4.44 -26.73 7.59
C GLY A 140 -4.10 -27.47 8.88
N ASP A 141 -3.04 -27.08 9.59
CA ASP A 141 -2.66 -27.71 10.87
C ASP A 141 -3.80 -27.55 11.91
N PRO A 142 -4.44 -28.66 12.34
CA PRO A 142 -5.56 -28.62 13.27
C PRO A 142 -5.13 -28.30 14.71
N THR A 143 -3.82 -28.32 15.01
CA THR A 143 -3.28 -28.07 16.35
C THR A 143 -3.07 -26.59 16.63
N VAL A 144 -3.25 -25.70 15.64
CA VAL A 144 -3.21 -24.25 15.85
C VAL A 144 -4.39 -23.82 16.70
N THR A 145 -4.10 -23.38 17.91
CA THR A 145 -5.08 -22.94 18.91
C THR A 145 -5.80 -21.66 18.47
N ALA A 146 -6.96 -21.39 19.06
CA ALA A 146 -7.67 -20.13 18.85
C ALA A 146 -6.83 -18.90 19.25
N ALA A 147 -6.01 -19.02 20.30
CA ALA A 147 -5.11 -17.96 20.76
C ALA A 147 -3.99 -17.67 19.74
N GLU A 148 -3.34 -18.71 19.19
CA GLU A 148 -2.37 -18.53 18.11
C GLU A 148 -3.02 -17.91 16.87
N ARG A 149 -4.20 -18.38 16.48
CA ARG A 149 -4.97 -17.81 15.36
C ARG A 149 -5.22 -16.31 15.55
N ALA A 150 -5.66 -15.92 16.75
CA ALA A 150 -5.93 -14.52 17.07
C ALA A 150 -4.71 -13.61 16.90
N ARG A 151 -3.49 -14.10 17.14
CA ARG A 151 -2.25 -13.32 16.95
C ARG A 151 -2.01 -12.88 15.51
N VAL A 152 -2.48 -13.66 14.53
CA VAL A 152 -2.27 -13.37 13.10
C VAL A 152 -3.53 -12.87 12.39
N THR A 153 -4.72 -13.01 13.00
CA THR A 153 -5.98 -12.48 12.46
C THR A 153 -6.39 -11.15 13.09
N THR A 154 -5.84 -10.79 14.25
CA THR A 154 -6.03 -9.46 14.84
C THR A 154 -5.03 -8.51 14.20
N VAL A 155 -5.45 -7.86 13.12
CA VAL A 155 -4.60 -7.00 12.30
C VAL A 155 -5.05 -5.55 12.32
N LEU A 156 -4.11 -4.63 12.18
CA LEU A 156 -4.32 -3.18 12.15
C LEU A 156 -3.38 -2.53 11.13
N PRO A 157 -3.74 -1.38 10.54
CA PRO A 157 -2.88 -0.68 9.59
C PRO A 157 -1.63 -0.13 10.26
N TYR A 158 -0.49 -0.22 9.58
CA TYR A 158 0.73 0.45 10.03
C TYR A 158 0.93 1.83 9.38
N ASN A 159 0.47 2.04 8.14
CA ASN A 159 0.69 3.29 7.41
C ASN A 159 -0.55 4.20 7.42
N LEU A 160 -0.66 5.03 8.46
CA LEU A 160 -1.76 5.97 8.64
C LEU A 160 -1.63 7.24 7.77
N ASP A 161 -0.50 7.39 7.07
CA ASP A 161 -0.29 8.43 6.07
C ASP A 161 -0.79 8.05 4.66
N ALA A 162 -1.16 6.78 4.45
CA ALA A 162 -1.70 6.27 3.20
C ALA A 162 -3.22 6.01 3.28
N TRP A 163 -3.80 5.33 2.28
CA TRP A 163 -5.22 4.95 2.28
C TRP A 163 -5.61 4.05 3.47
N ASP A 164 -4.64 3.38 4.08
CA ASP A 164 -4.81 2.63 5.32
C ASP A 164 -5.24 3.51 6.50
N GLY A 165 -4.91 4.80 6.47
CA GLY A 165 -5.44 5.79 7.40
C GLY A 165 -6.91 6.14 7.15
N TYR A 166 -7.49 5.83 5.98
CA TYR A 166 -8.83 6.31 5.58
C TYR A 166 -9.69 5.14 5.05
N PRO A 167 -9.90 4.08 5.85
CA PRO A 167 -10.44 2.82 5.38
C PRO A 167 -11.88 2.95 4.85
N VAL A 168 -12.71 3.80 5.47
CA VAL A 168 -14.11 4.00 5.06
C VAL A 168 -14.21 4.69 3.70
N GLU A 169 -13.36 5.69 3.45
CA GLU A 169 -13.31 6.35 2.14
C GLU A 169 -12.74 5.40 1.08
N ARG A 170 -11.71 4.61 1.40
CA ARG A 170 -11.20 3.56 0.50
C ARG A 170 -12.30 2.59 0.08
N GLU A 171 -13.08 2.08 1.02
CA GLU A 171 -14.19 1.17 0.71
C GLU A 171 -15.29 1.85 -0.14
N THR A 172 -15.51 3.15 0.05
CA THR A 172 -16.43 3.92 -0.83
C THR A 172 -15.95 3.92 -2.27
N ILE A 173 -14.64 4.10 -2.51
CA ILE A 173 -14.05 4.05 -3.86
C ILE A 173 -14.14 2.64 -4.44
N PHE A 174 -13.82 1.61 -3.65
CA PHE A 174 -13.90 0.21 -4.10
C PHE A 174 -15.33 -0.17 -4.50
N ASN A 175 -16.33 0.23 -3.70
CA ASN A 175 -17.74 -0.04 -4.02
C ASN A 175 -18.19 0.72 -5.27
N ALA A 176 -17.73 1.96 -5.47
CA ALA A 176 -18.04 2.74 -6.67
C ALA A 176 -17.43 2.17 -7.96
N ALA A 177 -16.28 1.48 -7.86
CA ALA A 177 -15.68 0.80 -9.00
C ALA A 177 -16.53 -0.43 -9.46
N GLY A 178 -17.24 -1.07 -8.54
CA GLY A 178 -18.07 -2.24 -8.84
C GLY A 178 -17.27 -3.38 -9.46
N ALA A 179 -17.75 -3.94 -10.57
CA ALA A 179 -17.09 -5.02 -11.31
C ALA A 179 -16.06 -4.54 -12.35
N LYS A 180 -15.70 -3.26 -12.36
CA LYS A 180 -14.74 -2.70 -13.32
C LYS A 180 -13.31 -3.13 -12.95
N LYS A 181 -12.44 -3.16 -13.96
CA LYS A 181 -11.03 -3.52 -13.78
C LYS A 181 -10.22 -2.33 -13.28
N VAL A 182 -9.92 -2.31 -11.99
CA VAL A 182 -9.14 -1.23 -11.37
C VAL A 182 -7.66 -1.58 -11.32
N VAL A 183 -6.81 -0.64 -11.72
CA VAL A 183 -5.38 -0.65 -11.41
C VAL A 183 -5.04 0.63 -10.64
N SER A 184 -4.57 0.49 -9.41
CA SER A 184 -3.98 1.59 -8.63
C SER A 184 -2.49 1.69 -8.94
N LEU A 185 -2.01 2.89 -9.23
CA LEU A 185 -0.59 3.21 -9.34
C LEU A 185 -0.20 4.07 -8.14
N ALA A 186 0.86 3.69 -7.44
CA ALA A 186 1.32 4.38 -6.24
C ALA A 186 2.85 4.50 -6.16
N GLY A 187 3.33 5.33 -5.22
CA GLY A 187 4.75 5.49 -4.89
C GLY A 187 4.93 5.78 -3.40
N ASP A 188 5.59 6.89 -3.07
CA ASP A 188 5.78 7.48 -1.72
C ASP A 188 6.65 6.64 -0.74
N THR A 189 6.41 5.35 -0.67
CA THR A 189 7.03 4.43 0.30
C THR A 189 8.47 4.01 -0.02
N HIS A 190 8.99 4.40 -1.18
CA HIS A 190 10.35 4.06 -1.68
C HIS A 190 10.65 2.57 -1.92
N ASN A 191 9.63 1.71 -1.86
CA ASN A 191 9.76 0.27 -2.08
C ASN A 191 8.82 -0.14 -3.24
N ALA A 192 9.07 -1.28 -3.87
CA ALA A 192 8.17 -1.80 -4.90
C ALA A 192 7.12 -2.72 -4.28
N TRP A 193 5.86 -2.60 -4.72
CA TRP A 193 4.75 -3.39 -4.18
C TRP A 193 3.81 -3.87 -5.28
N TYR A 194 3.27 -5.06 -5.10
CA TYR A 194 2.09 -5.52 -5.80
C TYR A 194 1.12 -6.15 -4.81
N SER A 195 -0.11 -5.63 -4.80
CA SER A 195 -1.17 -6.07 -3.90
C SER A 195 -2.47 -6.28 -4.65
N ASP A 196 -3.24 -7.28 -4.22
CA ASP A 196 -4.65 -7.35 -4.58
C ASP A 196 -5.42 -6.22 -3.88
N LEU A 197 -6.37 -5.61 -4.56
CA LEU A 197 -7.30 -4.66 -3.94
C LEU A 197 -8.61 -5.38 -3.67
N LYS A 198 -8.92 -5.59 -2.40
CA LYS A 198 -10.15 -6.28 -1.97
C LYS A 198 -11.00 -5.41 -1.05
N THR A 199 -12.32 -5.46 -1.24
CA THR A 199 -13.28 -4.89 -0.29
C THR A 199 -13.19 -5.61 1.06
N ASN A 200 -13.79 -5.05 2.11
CA ASN A 200 -13.92 -5.74 3.40
C ASN A 200 -14.71 -7.05 3.31
N GLY A 201 -15.55 -7.22 2.29
CA GLY A 201 -16.25 -8.47 1.99
C GLY A 201 -15.40 -9.50 1.23
N GLY A 202 -14.13 -9.20 0.93
CA GLY A 202 -13.22 -10.09 0.22
C GLY A 202 -13.35 -10.08 -1.31
N LEU A 203 -14.19 -9.22 -1.88
CA LEU A 203 -14.31 -9.08 -3.33
C LEU A 203 -13.07 -8.36 -3.88
N LYS A 204 -12.32 -9.02 -4.78
CA LYS A 204 -11.22 -8.39 -5.53
C LYS A 204 -11.81 -7.38 -6.53
N VAL A 205 -11.49 -6.10 -6.33
CA VAL A 205 -11.88 -4.97 -7.20
C VAL A 205 -10.78 -4.59 -8.20
N GLY A 206 -9.55 -5.05 -7.97
CA GLY A 206 -8.43 -4.74 -8.84
C GLY A 206 -7.08 -5.10 -8.23
N ALA A 207 -6.05 -4.42 -8.72
CA ALA A 207 -4.68 -4.58 -8.30
C ALA A 207 -4.01 -3.23 -8.05
N GLU A 208 -3.01 -3.21 -7.19
CA GLU A 208 -2.10 -2.08 -7.04
C GLU A 208 -0.72 -2.43 -7.56
N PHE A 209 -0.17 -1.57 -8.42
CA PHE A 209 1.23 -1.56 -8.79
C PHE A 209 1.90 -0.32 -8.19
N ALA A 210 2.74 -0.51 -7.17
CA ALA A 210 3.45 0.59 -6.55
C ALA A 210 4.94 0.55 -6.91
N THR A 211 5.45 1.68 -7.37
CA THR A 211 6.86 1.81 -7.79
C THR A 211 7.76 2.07 -6.58
N SER A 212 9.00 1.56 -6.66
CA SER A 212 10.08 2.04 -5.81
C SER A 212 10.36 3.53 -6.09
N SER A 213 11.17 4.14 -5.24
CA SER A 213 11.76 5.45 -5.52
C SER A 213 12.77 5.37 -6.67
N VAL A 214 13.02 6.52 -7.29
CA VAL A 214 14.14 6.69 -8.23
C VAL A 214 15.47 6.67 -7.49
N SER A 215 15.57 7.33 -6.33
CA SER A 215 16.83 7.47 -5.58
C SER A 215 16.70 7.42 -4.06
N SER A 216 15.54 7.80 -3.48
CA SER A 216 15.36 7.81 -2.03
C SER A 216 15.54 6.42 -1.41
N PRO A 217 16.13 6.29 -0.22
CA PRO A 217 16.29 5.00 0.44
C PRO A 217 14.94 4.37 0.83
N GLY A 218 14.87 3.04 0.76
CA GLY A 218 13.75 2.23 1.20
C GLY A 218 14.06 1.50 2.51
N PHE A 219 13.42 0.35 2.71
CA PHE A 219 13.59 -0.43 3.94
C PHE A 219 14.98 -1.06 4.07
N GLU A 220 15.76 -1.16 3.00
CA GLU A 220 17.13 -1.68 3.08
C GLU A 220 18.01 -0.87 4.04
N THR A 221 17.71 0.42 4.26
CA THR A 221 18.44 1.24 5.24
C THR A 221 18.18 0.80 6.67
N LEU A 222 16.94 0.46 7.00
CA LEU A 222 16.58 -0.12 8.29
C LEU A 222 17.29 -1.47 8.51
N LEU A 223 17.51 -2.20 7.42
CA LEU A 223 18.10 -3.54 7.39
C LEU A 223 19.61 -3.53 7.11
N ALA A 224 20.25 -2.36 7.18
CA ALA A 224 21.69 -2.14 6.95
C ALA A 224 22.21 -2.73 5.63
N GLY A 225 21.37 -2.81 4.59
CA GLY A 225 21.71 -3.38 3.29
C GLY A 225 21.97 -4.90 3.31
N ASN A 226 21.67 -5.60 4.40
CA ASN A 226 21.93 -7.03 4.52
C ASN A 226 20.93 -7.83 3.67
N ALA A 227 21.42 -8.49 2.61
CA ALA A 227 20.59 -9.20 1.64
C ALA A 227 19.70 -10.29 2.28
N THR A 228 20.22 -11.06 3.24
CA THR A 228 19.44 -12.11 3.93
C THR A 228 18.34 -11.50 4.79
N ALA A 229 18.63 -10.41 5.51
CA ALA A 229 17.64 -9.71 6.32
C ALA A 229 16.55 -9.07 5.47
N ILE A 230 16.91 -8.47 4.33
CA ILE A 230 16.00 -7.93 3.32
C ILE A 230 15.06 -9.02 2.82
N GLN A 231 15.61 -10.14 2.34
CA GLN A 231 14.80 -11.25 1.84
C GLN A 231 13.84 -11.80 2.91
N GLY A 232 14.31 -11.98 4.14
CA GLY A 232 13.47 -12.43 5.25
C GLY A 232 12.37 -11.43 5.61
N PHE A 233 12.64 -10.13 5.54
CA PHE A 233 11.67 -9.08 5.76
C PHE A 233 10.59 -9.06 4.66
N GLU A 234 11.00 -9.15 3.39
CA GLU A 234 10.11 -9.22 2.23
C GLU A 234 9.13 -10.41 2.36
N GLN A 235 9.67 -11.61 2.60
CA GLN A 235 8.88 -12.83 2.78
C GLN A 235 7.93 -12.74 3.97
N SER A 236 8.41 -12.21 5.10
CA SER A 236 7.57 -12.07 6.30
C SER A 236 6.39 -11.13 6.04
N ASN A 237 6.60 -10.01 5.35
CA ASN A 237 5.52 -9.08 5.00
C ASN A 237 4.52 -9.73 4.04
N GLN A 238 4.97 -10.43 3.00
CA GLN A 238 4.07 -11.13 2.06
C GLN A 238 3.25 -12.24 2.74
N ILE A 239 3.78 -12.88 3.78
CA ILE A 239 3.02 -13.86 4.56
C ILE A 239 2.05 -13.16 5.48
N LEU A 240 2.50 -12.15 6.24
CA LEU A 240 1.71 -11.53 7.31
C LEU A 240 0.64 -10.57 6.82
N ILE A 241 0.78 -9.99 5.62
CA ILE A 241 -0.17 -9.05 5.03
C ILE A 241 -0.98 -9.78 3.94
N ASP A 242 -2.28 -9.99 4.19
CA ASP A 242 -3.12 -10.92 3.41
C ASP A 242 -3.18 -10.64 1.91
N ASP A 243 -3.21 -9.37 1.52
CA ASP A 243 -3.38 -8.96 0.13
C ASP A 243 -2.05 -8.65 -0.59
N LEU A 244 -0.91 -8.68 0.12
CA LEU A 244 0.39 -8.35 -0.43
C LEU A 244 1.00 -9.55 -1.18
N GLN A 245 1.20 -9.39 -2.48
CA GLN A 245 1.67 -10.46 -3.36
C GLN A 245 3.16 -10.32 -3.72
N TYR A 246 3.72 -9.11 -3.67
CA TYR A 246 5.15 -8.87 -3.92
C TYR A 246 5.62 -7.59 -3.23
N LEU A 247 6.83 -7.66 -2.67
CA LEU A 247 7.56 -6.56 -2.08
C LEU A 247 9.03 -6.64 -2.53
N ASP A 248 9.57 -5.52 -3.01
CA ASP A 248 11.01 -5.30 -3.07
C ASP A 248 11.37 -4.14 -2.15
N ALA A 249 12.08 -4.47 -1.08
CA ALA A 249 12.43 -3.57 0.00
C ALA A 249 13.75 -2.82 -0.26
N SER A 250 14.41 -3.01 -1.42
CA SER A 250 15.83 -2.67 -1.56
C SER A 250 16.25 -1.99 -2.86
N ARG A 251 15.64 -2.31 -3.99
CA ARG A 251 16.08 -1.81 -5.30
C ARG A 251 15.38 -0.52 -5.71
N ARG A 252 16.07 0.29 -6.50
CA ARG A 252 15.63 1.61 -6.98
C ARG A 252 15.40 1.61 -8.48
N GLY A 253 14.48 2.46 -8.94
CA GLY A 253 14.17 2.58 -10.35
C GLY A 253 12.75 3.09 -10.59
N PHE A 254 12.07 2.49 -11.56
CA PHE A 254 10.76 2.90 -12.02
C PHE A 254 9.94 1.68 -12.48
N MET A 255 8.71 1.93 -12.93
CA MET A 255 7.80 0.91 -13.40
C MET A 255 7.35 1.23 -14.83
N GLU A 256 7.30 0.21 -15.69
CA GLU A 256 6.66 0.28 -16.99
C GLU A 256 5.35 -0.51 -16.93
N VAL A 257 4.24 0.14 -17.24
CA VAL A 257 2.91 -0.49 -17.25
C VAL A 257 2.32 -0.45 -18.64
N THR A 258 2.07 -1.63 -19.20
CA THR A 258 1.49 -1.80 -20.53
C THR A 258 0.05 -2.25 -20.41
N PHE A 259 -0.88 -1.46 -20.94
CA PHE A 259 -2.30 -1.79 -21.00
C PHE A 259 -2.69 -2.27 -22.40
N THR A 260 -3.46 -3.35 -22.45
CA THR A 260 -4.08 -3.92 -23.65
C THR A 260 -5.54 -4.22 -23.36
N SER A 261 -6.35 -4.59 -24.37
CA SER A 261 -7.75 -4.93 -24.14
C SER A 261 -7.93 -6.15 -23.20
N VAL A 262 -6.91 -6.99 -23.09
CA VAL A 262 -6.92 -8.22 -22.28
C VAL A 262 -6.21 -8.00 -20.96
N ASN A 263 -4.98 -7.51 -21.00
CA ASN A 263 -4.05 -7.48 -19.88
C ASN A 263 -3.58 -6.08 -19.49
N ALA A 264 -3.31 -5.88 -18.20
CA ALA A 264 -2.42 -4.86 -17.67
C ALA A 264 -1.15 -5.54 -17.17
N VAL A 265 -0.01 -5.24 -17.78
CA VAL A 265 1.29 -5.83 -17.45
C VAL A 265 2.17 -4.78 -16.79
N SER A 266 2.66 -5.07 -15.59
CA SER A 266 3.61 -4.21 -14.87
C SER A 266 4.98 -4.87 -14.81
N GLU A 267 6.00 -4.11 -15.18
CA GLU A 267 7.41 -4.48 -15.06
C GLU A 267 8.15 -3.47 -14.17
N TRP A 268 8.76 -3.95 -13.09
CA TRP A 268 9.61 -3.12 -12.25
C TRP A 268 11.02 -3.08 -12.84
N LYS A 269 11.47 -1.90 -13.26
CA LYS A 269 12.79 -1.66 -13.85
C LYS A 269 13.71 -1.08 -12.79
N TYR A 270 14.82 -1.75 -12.52
CA TYR A 270 15.79 -1.34 -11.50
C TYR A 270 17.08 -0.84 -12.11
N VAL A 271 17.59 0.28 -11.60
CA VAL A 271 18.86 0.87 -12.00
C VAL A 271 20.04 0.20 -11.29
N ALA A 272 21.15 -0.02 -11.99
CA ALA A 272 22.32 -0.65 -11.39
C ALA A 272 23.14 0.30 -10.49
N SER A 273 23.00 1.62 -10.65
CA SER A 273 23.69 2.62 -9.84
C SER A 273 22.91 3.93 -9.76
N LEU A 274 22.94 4.58 -8.59
CA LEU A 274 22.37 5.93 -8.40
C LEU A 274 23.36 7.06 -8.67
N VAL A 275 24.64 6.73 -8.83
CA VAL A 275 25.75 7.70 -8.92
C VAL A 275 26.50 7.64 -10.23
N VAL A 276 26.03 6.82 -11.18
CA VAL A 276 26.63 6.67 -12.51
C VAL A 276 25.56 7.03 -13.55
N GLU A 277 25.86 8.04 -14.38
CA GLU A 277 25.02 8.40 -15.52
C GLU A 277 24.96 7.27 -16.56
N GLY A 278 23.83 7.12 -17.25
CA GLY A 278 23.66 6.08 -18.27
C GLY A 278 23.71 4.65 -17.72
N THR A 279 23.48 4.46 -16.43
CA THR A 279 23.46 3.14 -15.79
C THR A 279 22.44 2.21 -16.46
N ALA A 280 22.79 0.93 -16.54
CA ALA A 280 21.90 -0.09 -17.08
C ALA A 280 20.66 -0.26 -16.19
N THR A 281 19.53 -0.58 -16.83
CA THR A 281 18.31 -1.03 -16.15
C THR A 281 18.14 -2.54 -16.31
N THR A 282 17.58 -3.18 -15.29
CA THR A 282 17.22 -4.59 -15.31
C THR A 282 15.73 -4.74 -15.00
N THR A 283 15.04 -5.64 -15.69
CA THR A 283 13.67 -6.01 -15.31
C THR A 283 13.74 -6.93 -14.10
N GLY A 284 13.10 -6.51 -13.01
CA GLY A 284 12.89 -7.32 -11.82
C GLY A 284 11.65 -8.22 -11.97
N LYS A 285 10.63 -7.95 -11.16
CA LYS A 285 9.35 -8.67 -11.24
C LYS A 285 8.55 -8.19 -12.45
N THR A 286 7.82 -9.12 -13.06
CA THR A 286 6.75 -8.85 -14.03
C THR A 286 5.45 -9.44 -13.49
N ILE A 287 4.36 -8.66 -13.52
CA ILE A 287 3.01 -9.07 -13.11
C ILE A 287 2.05 -8.80 -14.27
N THR A 288 1.07 -9.69 -14.46
CA THR A 288 0.00 -9.55 -15.46
C THR A 288 -1.35 -9.70 -14.77
N GLU A 289 -2.19 -8.68 -14.88
CA GLU A 289 -3.60 -8.72 -14.50
C GLU A 289 -4.46 -8.86 -15.75
N SER A 290 -5.41 -9.80 -15.73
CA SER A 290 -6.24 -10.20 -16.88
C SER A 290 -7.72 -9.88 -16.72
#